data_AF-A0A9E3XUE4-F1
#
_entry.id   AF-A0A9E3XUE4-F1
#
_cell.length_a   1.000
_cell.length_b   1.000
_cell.length_c   1.000
_cell.angle_alpha   90.00
_cell.angle_beta   90.00
_cell.angle_gamma   90.00
#
_symmetry.space_group_name_H-M   'P 1'
#
loop_
_entity.id
_entity.type
_entity.pdbx_description
1 polymer ?
#
loop_
_entity_poly.entity_id
_entity_poly.type
_entity_poly.pdbx_seq_one_letter_code
_entity_poly.pdbx_strand_id
1 'polypeptide(L)'
;MLALAWGAGAAVVLAGVFLLSAITKLASPAAWRAQAVGLGVPAPLAAPVPFGEAVLGAWLLVQWHRPLAAWTAAGVLVVFTALLVARLAQGQRPPCACFGAWSTTPIGPGHVARNAVFLALAVFAALA
;
A
#
# COMPACT_ATOMS: atom_id res chain seq x y z
N MET A 1 -25.25 4.94 -12.07
CA MET A 1 -24.75 6.26 -11.60
C MET A 1 -24.32 6.24 -10.14
N LEU A 2 -25.14 5.78 -9.18
CA LEU A 2 -24.69 5.68 -7.78
C LEU A 2 -23.47 4.76 -7.61
N ALA A 3 -23.49 3.53 -8.16
CA ALA A 3 -22.37 2.58 -8.04
C ALA A 3 -21.02 3.18 -8.53
N LEU A 4 -21.03 3.85 -9.70
CA LEU A 4 -19.86 4.56 -10.22
C LEU A 4 -19.37 5.68 -9.29
N ALA A 5 -20.28 6.41 -8.64
CA ALA A 5 -19.91 7.48 -7.70
C ALA A 5 -19.28 6.91 -6.41
N TRP A 6 -19.83 5.79 -5.88
CA TRP A 6 -19.24 5.09 -4.74
C TRP A 6 -17.87 4.48 -5.08
N GLY A 7 -17.73 3.92 -6.28
CA GLY A 7 -16.47 3.39 -6.77
C GLY A 7 -15.38 4.46 -6.94
N ALA A 8 -15.74 5.66 -7.41
CA ALA A 8 -14.84 6.80 -7.45
C ALA A 8 -14.44 7.27 -6.03
N GLY A 9 -15.39 7.30 -5.09
CA GLY A 9 -15.10 7.62 -3.69
C GLY A 9 -14.08 6.66 -3.06
N ALA A 10 -14.25 5.35 -3.28
CA ALA A 10 -13.30 4.34 -2.83
C ALA A 10 -11.90 4.53 -3.48
N ALA A 11 -11.85 4.85 -4.77
CA ALA A 11 -10.59 5.16 -5.46
C ALA A 11 -9.88 6.40 -4.88
N VAL A 12 -10.62 7.45 -4.51
CA VAL A 12 -10.06 8.65 -3.86
C VAL A 12 -9.49 8.32 -2.47
N VAL A 13 -10.18 7.49 -1.69
CA VAL A 13 -9.65 7.03 -0.39
C VAL A 13 -8.33 6.27 -0.59
N LEU A 14 -8.28 5.33 -1.53
CA LEU A 14 -7.06 4.59 -1.86
C LEU A 14 -5.95 5.50 -2.37
N ALA A 15 -6.28 6.49 -3.22
CA ALA A 15 -5.32 7.49 -3.67
C ALA A 15 -4.66 8.20 -2.48
N GLY A 16 -5.47 8.67 -1.52
CA GLY A 16 -4.96 9.28 -0.29
C GLY A 16 -4.03 8.37 0.50
N VAL A 17 -4.37 7.09 0.64
CA VAL A 17 -3.54 6.09 1.34
C VAL A 17 -2.20 5.89 0.63
N PHE A 18 -2.20 5.68 -0.69
CA PHE A 18 -0.98 5.47 -1.47
C PHE A 18 -0.10 6.72 -1.52
N LEU A 19 -0.68 7.91 -1.67
CA LEU A 19 0.05 9.17 -1.65
C LEU A 19 0.67 9.44 -0.29
N LEU A 20 -0.09 9.24 0.80
CA LEU A 20 0.44 9.40 2.16
C LEU A 20 1.59 8.40 2.41
N SER A 21 1.40 7.15 2.02
CA SER A 21 2.42 6.10 2.08
C SER A 21 3.70 6.47 1.31
N ALA A 22 3.57 7.05 0.12
CA ALA A 22 4.70 7.52 -0.66
C ALA A 22 5.41 8.69 0.02
N ILE A 23 4.66 9.69 0.50
CA ILE A 23 5.20 10.87 1.18
C ILE A 23 6.00 10.46 2.42
N THR A 24 5.46 9.58 3.26
CA THR A 24 6.17 9.17 4.49
C THR A 24 7.47 8.40 4.20
N LYS A 25 7.50 7.62 3.11
CA LYS A 25 8.73 6.93 2.67
C LYS A 25 9.75 7.88 2.05
N LEU A 26 9.29 8.84 1.24
CA LEU A 26 10.15 9.85 0.61
C LEU A 26 10.69 10.87 1.62
N ALA A 27 9.94 11.17 2.67
CA ALA A 27 10.37 12.05 3.77
C ALA A 27 11.46 11.41 4.65
N SER A 28 11.57 10.08 4.68
CA SER A 28 12.55 9.36 5.50
C SER A 28 13.13 8.15 4.76
N PRO A 29 13.88 8.37 3.65
CA PRO A 29 14.24 7.31 2.72
C PRO A 29 15.28 6.34 3.30
N ALA A 30 16.15 6.78 4.21
CA ALA A 30 17.07 5.91 4.93
C ALA A 30 16.31 4.94 5.87
N ALA A 31 15.35 5.47 6.65
CA ALA A 31 14.50 4.66 7.53
C ALA A 31 13.65 3.66 6.73
N TRP A 32 13.04 4.09 5.63
CA TRP A 32 12.30 3.20 4.73
C TRP A 32 13.19 2.07 4.20
N ARG A 33 14.38 2.37 3.67
CA ARG A 33 15.29 1.33 3.14
C ARG A 33 15.69 0.32 4.21
N ALA A 34 16.02 0.78 5.42
CA ALA A 34 16.37 -0.10 6.53
C ALA A 34 15.19 -1.03 6.91
N GLN A 35 13.98 -0.48 7.01
CA GLN A 35 12.77 -1.25 7.33
C GLN A 35 12.40 -2.24 6.21
N ALA A 36 12.51 -1.83 4.94
CA ALA A 36 12.23 -2.66 3.78
C ALA A 36 13.20 -3.86 3.71
N VAL A 37 14.50 -3.63 3.95
CA VAL A 37 15.50 -4.70 4.07
C VAL A 37 15.20 -5.61 5.27
N GLY A 38 14.74 -5.06 6.39
CA GLY A 38 14.27 -5.85 7.55
C GLY A 38 13.06 -6.74 7.26
N LEU A 39 12.21 -6.37 6.29
CA LEU A 39 11.14 -7.24 5.75
C LEU A 39 11.65 -8.22 4.68
N GLY A 40 12.94 -8.18 4.36
CA GLY A 40 13.60 -8.98 3.33
C GLY A 40 13.31 -8.53 1.89
N VAL A 41 12.91 -7.28 1.69
CA VAL A 41 12.91 -6.67 0.36
C VAL A 41 14.34 -6.28 0.01
N PRO A 42 14.90 -6.73 -1.12
CA PRO A 42 16.25 -6.36 -1.50
C PRO A 42 16.33 -4.85 -1.78
N ALA A 43 17.43 -4.22 -1.34
CA ALA A 43 17.66 -2.77 -1.46
C ALA A 43 17.35 -2.15 -2.85
N PRO A 44 17.73 -2.75 -3.99
CA PRO A 44 17.41 -2.18 -5.30
C PRO A 44 15.89 -2.14 -5.59
N LEU A 45 15.11 -3.07 -5.02
CA LEU A 45 13.65 -3.07 -5.16
C LEU A 45 12.98 -2.11 -4.18
N ALA A 46 13.59 -1.81 -3.03
CA ALA A 46 13.04 -0.87 -2.06
C ALA A 46 13.06 0.59 -2.56
N ALA A 47 14.05 0.96 -3.37
CA ALA A 47 14.21 2.32 -3.88
C ALA A 47 13.05 2.82 -4.79
N PRO A 48 12.55 2.04 -5.78
CA PRO A 48 11.46 2.49 -6.65
C PRO A 48 10.06 2.45 -6.00
N VAL A 49 9.87 1.70 -4.92
CA VAL A 49 8.53 1.50 -4.31
C VAL A 49 7.80 2.80 -3.99
N PRO A 50 8.40 3.81 -3.32
CA PRO A 50 7.69 5.06 -3.00
C PRO A 50 7.23 5.82 -4.25
N PHE A 51 8.01 5.75 -5.34
CA PHE A 51 7.62 6.36 -6.61
C PHE A 51 6.47 5.61 -7.27
N GLY A 52 6.50 4.27 -7.23
CA GLY A 52 5.39 3.44 -7.70
C GLY A 52 4.09 3.72 -6.92
N GLU A 53 4.18 3.86 -5.60
CA GLU A 53 3.04 4.25 -4.76
C GLU A 53 2.52 5.65 -5.10
N ALA A 54 3.41 6.62 -5.32
CA ALA A 54 3.02 7.99 -5.71
C ALA A 54 2.30 8.02 -7.07
N VAL A 55 2.87 7.34 -8.07
CA VAL A 55 2.29 7.24 -9.42
C VAL A 55 0.94 6.56 -9.38
N LEU A 56 0.81 5.45 -8.65
CA LEU A 56 -0.44 4.73 -8.50
C LEU A 56 -1.50 5.57 -7.76
N GLY A 57 -1.11 6.25 -6.69
CA GLY A 57 -1.99 7.15 -5.95
C GLY A 57 -2.48 8.31 -6.82
N ALA A 58 -1.60 8.94 -7.60
CA ALA A 58 -1.99 9.99 -8.55
C ALA A 58 -2.89 9.46 -9.68
N TRP A 59 -2.61 8.26 -10.19
CA TRP A 59 -3.43 7.62 -11.22
C TRP A 59 -4.85 7.35 -10.72
N LEU A 60 -4.98 6.79 -9.52
CA LEU A 60 -6.27 6.61 -8.85
C LEU A 60 -6.99 7.95 -8.64
N LEU A 61 -6.27 9.01 -8.26
CA LEU A 61 -6.87 10.32 -7.98
C LEU A 61 -7.51 10.95 -9.21
N VAL A 62 -6.83 10.89 -10.36
CA VAL A 62 -7.29 11.47 -11.65
C VAL A 62 -8.48 10.70 -12.24
N GLN A 63 -8.80 9.50 -11.72
CA GLN A 63 -9.88 8.62 -12.19
C GLN A 63 -9.73 8.14 -13.65
N TRP A 64 -8.58 8.38 -14.28
CA TRP A 64 -8.29 7.94 -15.64
C TRP A 64 -8.15 6.41 -15.67
N HIS A 65 -8.99 5.70 -16.42
CA HIS A 65 -8.99 4.23 -16.42
C HIS A 65 -9.07 3.62 -15.00
N ARG A 66 -9.91 4.21 -14.13
CA ARG A 66 -10.04 3.82 -12.71
C ARG A 66 -10.07 2.31 -12.45
N PRO A 67 -10.83 1.47 -13.18
CA PRO A 67 -10.84 0.03 -12.90
C PRO A 67 -9.45 -0.62 -13.01
N LEU A 68 -8.65 -0.20 -13.99
CA LEU A 68 -7.30 -0.69 -14.16
C LEU A 68 -6.38 -0.22 -13.03
N ALA A 69 -6.45 1.07 -12.65
CA ALA A 69 -5.71 1.62 -11.51
C ALA A 69 -6.11 0.94 -10.17
N ALA A 70 -7.37 0.59 -10.00
CA ALA A 70 -7.86 -0.10 -8.82
C ALA A 70 -7.37 -1.56 -8.76
N TRP A 71 -7.33 -2.27 -9.89
CA TRP A 71 -6.74 -3.61 -9.97
C TRP A 71 -5.23 -3.61 -9.72
N THR A 72 -4.50 -2.62 -10.23
CA THR A 72 -3.06 -2.51 -9.94
C THR A 72 -2.83 -2.22 -8.46
N ALA A 73 -3.65 -1.37 -7.84
CA ALA A 73 -3.63 -1.14 -6.40
C ALA A 73 -3.93 -2.40 -5.58
N ALA A 74 -4.92 -3.18 -5.98
CA ALA A 74 -5.21 -4.48 -5.37
C ALA A 74 -4.00 -5.41 -5.45
N GLY A 75 -3.34 -5.51 -6.61
CA GLY A 75 -2.13 -6.30 -6.79
C GLY A 75 -1.00 -5.88 -5.85
N VAL A 76 -0.73 -4.58 -5.73
CA VAL A 76 0.29 -4.05 -4.81
C VAL A 76 -0.05 -4.37 -3.34
N LEU A 77 -1.31 -4.20 -2.95
CA LEU A 77 -1.78 -4.53 -1.59
C LEU A 77 -1.66 -6.01 -1.29
N VAL A 78 -1.93 -6.89 -2.25
CA VAL A 78 -1.72 -8.35 -2.11
C VAL A 78 -0.24 -8.64 -1.87
N VAL A 79 0.67 -8.07 -2.65
CA VAL A 79 2.12 -8.28 -2.47
C VAL A 79 2.57 -7.82 -1.08
N PHE A 80 2.15 -6.63 -0.64
CA PHE A 80 2.48 -6.12 0.69
C PHE A 80 1.91 -7.01 1.80
N THR A 81 0.67 -7.46 1.65
CA THR A 81 0.02 -8.33 2.64
C THR A 81 0.72 -9.69 2.71
N ALA A 82 1.08 -10.27 1.57
CA ALA A 82 1.81 -11.53 1.51
C ALA A 82 3.18 -11.42 2.22
N LEU A 83 3.91 -10.31 2.04
CA LEU A 83 5.16 -10.06 2.77
C LEU A 83 4.94 -9.98 4.29
N LEU A 84 3.90 -9.27 4.75
CA LEU A 84 3.59 -9.18 6.17
C LEU A 84 3.21 -10.55 6.75
N VAL A 85 2.34 -11.30 6.07
CA VAL A 85 1.90 -12.63 6.49
C VAL A 85 3.07 -13.61 6.52
N ALA A 86 3.95 -13.59 5.53
CA ALA A 86 5.14 -14.45 5.50
C ALA A 86 6.06 -14.20 6.70
N ARG A 87 6.30 -12.93 7.06
CA ARG A 87 7.12 -12.58 8.23
C ARG A 87 6.47 -12.97 9.55
N LEU A 88 5.16 -12.74 9.68
CA LEU A 88 4.40 -13.17 10.84
C LEU A 88 4.39 -14.70 11.00
N ALA A 89 4.26 -15.45 9.89
CA ALA A 89 4.33 -16.91 9.89
C ALA A 89 5.71 -17.44 10.29
N GLN A 90 6.78 -16.69 10.03
CA GLN A 90 8.14 -16.97 10.50
C GLN A 90 8.37 -16.55 11.97
N GLY A 91 7.34 -16.05 12.66
CA GLY A 91 7.46 -15.51 14.03
C GLY A 91 8.19 -14.17 14.11
N GLN A 92 8.56 -13.57 12.98
CA GLN A 92 9.26 -12.30 12.92
C GLN A 92 8.27 -11.14 12.98
N ARG A 93 8.59 -10.14 13.81
CA ARG A 93 7.77 -8.92 13.96
C ARG A 93 8.61 -7.65 13.75
N PRO A 94 9.24 -7.47 12.58
CA PRO A 94 9.94 -6.22 12.28
C PRO A 94 8.96 -5.02 12.29
N PRO A 95 9.46 -3.78 12.34
CA PRO A 95 8.62 -2.60 12.17
C PRO A 95 7.87 -2.61 10.84
N CYS A 96 6.64 -2.08 10.82
CA CYS A 96 5.82 -2.05 9.61
C CYS A 96 6.36 -1.03 8.59
N ALA A 97 7.00 -1.50 7.53
CA ALA A 97 7.56 -0.61 6.52
C ALA A 97 6.50 0.04 5.60
N CYS A 98 5.27 -0.49 5.54
CA CYS A 98 4.24 -0.01 4.60
C CYS A 98 3.88 1.48 4.75
N PHE A 99 4.10 2.09 5.91
CA PHE A 99 3.87 3.54 6.14
C PHE A 99 5.17 4.28 6.50
N GLY A 100 6.33 3.68 6.24
CA GLY A 100 7.63 4.25 6.55
C GLY A 100 7.81 4.58 8.04
N ALA A 101 8.45 5.73 8.33
CA ALA A 101 8.79 6.13 9.69
C ALA A 101 7.57 6.37 10.62
N TRP A 102 6.36 6.50 10.07
CA TRP A 102 5.13 6.65 10.88
C TRP A 102 4.68 5.37 11.58
N SER A 103 5.18 4.20 11.16
CA SER A 103 4.81 2.92 11.76
C SER A 103 6.05 2.19 12.26
N THR A 104 6.59 2.65 13.39
CA THR A 104 7.68 1.96 14.12
C THR A 104 7.17 0.78 14.95
N THR A 105 5.85 0.62 15.06
CA THR A 105 5.21 -0.51 15.73
C THR A 105 5.55 -1.83 15.04
N PRO A 106 5.88 -2.89 15.81
CA PRO A 106 6.05 -4.24 15.28
C PRO A 106 4.83 -4.68 14.47
N ILE A 107 5.07 -5.36 13.34
CA ILE A 107 3.97 -5.91 12.53
C ILE A 107 3.13 -6.91 13.36
N GLY A 108 1.84 -6.96 13.05
CA GLY A 108 0.87 -7.76 13.79
C GLY A 108 -0.44 -7.90 13.02
N PRO A 109 -1.43 -8.64 13.57
CA PRO A 109 -2.67 -8.96 12.87
C PRO A 109 -3.46 -7.73 12.40
N GLY A 110 -3.43 -6.65 13.17
CA GLY A 110 -4.08 -5.38 12.80
C GLY A 110 -3.55 -4.77 11.49
N HIS A 111 -2.27 -4.96 11.16
CA HIS A 111 -1.69 -4.48 9.91
C HIS A 111 -2.20 -5.28 8.71
N VAL A 112 -2.36 -6.59 8.87
CA VAL A 112 -2.96 -7.47 7.86
C VAL A 112 -4.43 -7.11 7.65
N ALA A 113 -5.18 -6.91 8.73
CA ALA A 113 -6.58 -6.49 8.67
C ALA A 113 -6.75 -5.14 7.95
N ARG A 114 -5.91 -4.14 8.26
CA ARG A 114 -5.92 -2.84 7.57
C ARG A 114 -5.69 -3.00 6.06
N ASN A 115 -4.68 -3.78 5.65
CA ASN A 115 -4.43 -4.02 4.23
C ASN A 115 -5.58 -4.80 3.57
N ALA A 116 -6.22 -5.73 4.28
CA ALA A 116 -7.38 -6.46 3.77
C ALA A 116 -8.58 -5.51 3.52
N VAL A 117 -8.80 -4.53 4.41
CA VAL A 117 -9.82 -3.48 4.20
C VAL A 117 -9.49 -2.64 2.96
N PHE A 118 -8.24 -2.20 2.80
CA PHE A 118 -7.84 -1.47 1.59
C PHE A 118 -7.95 -2.33 0.32
N LEU A 119 -7.66 -3.63 0.41
CA LEU A 119 -7.82 -4.56 -0.71
C LEU A 119 -9.30 -4.69 -1.10
N ALA A 120 -10.20 -4.80 -0.13
CA ALA A 120 -11.64 -4.83 -0.39
C ALA A 120 -12.12 -3.53 -1.05
N LEU A 121 -11.64 -2.38 -0.59
CA LEU A 121 -11.91 -1.09 -1.24
C LEU A 121 -11.37 -1.04 -2.67
N ALA A 122 -10.20 -1.62 -2.94
CA ALA A 122 -9.62 -1.65 -4.27
C ALA A 122 -10.45 -2.52 -5.23
N VAL A 123 -10.88 -3.70 -4.77
CA VAL A 123 -11.78 -4.57 -5.54
C VAL A 123 -13.12 -3.87 -5.79
N PHE A 124 -13.69 -3.23 -4.77
CA PHE A 124 -14.92 -2.45 -4.94
C PHE A 124 -14.75 -1.31 -5.94
N ALA A 125 -13.67 -0.54 -5.84
CA ALA A 125 -13.34 0.53 -6.79
C ALA A 125 -13.03 0.01 -8.20
N ALA A 126 -12.70 -1.26 -8.37
CA ALA A 126 -12.47 -1.86 -9.68
C ALA A 126 -13.78 -2.34 -10.34
N LEU A 127 -14.77 -2.74 -9.55
CA LEU A 127 -16.01 -3.37 -10.01
C LEU A 127 -17.22 -2.41 -10.07
N ALA A 128 -17.25 -1.38 -9.22
CA ALA A 128 -18.37 -0.45 -9.07
C ALA A 128 -18.30 0.73 -10.06
#